data_AF-A0A7J9YM98-F1
#
_entry.id   AF-A0A7J9YM98-F1
#
_cell.length_a   1.000
_cell.length_b   1.000
_cell.length_c   1.000
_cell.angle_alpha   90.00
_cell.angle_beta   90.00
_cell.angle_gamma   90.00
#
_symmetry.space_group_name_H-M   'P 1'
#
loop_
_entity.id
_entity.type
_entity.pdbx_description
1 polymer ?
#
loop_
_entity_poly.entity_id
_entity_poly.type
_entity_poly.pdbx_seq_one_letter_code
_entity_poly.pdbx_strand_id
1 'polypeptide(L)'
;MSPGARPVAVDPGVVVVEQAGQSVMISNAAGEASASWQAMIGENTPRGLVHLGIGLARCGLAGARQSLADAESAYRVAVALGKSVVYYGDHWLSCLILQHRAQLEPLVAPAVKVLRHDPELCRTLEAFLAADGNLTATGKALFVHPNTVGYRLKQFAQRAGVEPRSTSGVGLIQVALVSLQLDAASGTQS
;
A
#
# COMPACT_ATOMS: atom_id res chain seq x y z
N MET A 1 -2.58 -31.31 18.89
CA MET A 1 -3.26 -30.33 19.75
C MET A 1 -2.53 -29.01 19.56
N SER A 2 -3.14 -28.05 18.86
CA SER A 2 -2.51 -26.74 18.64
C SER A 2 -2.54 -25.92 19.94
N PRO A 3 -1.50 -25.12 20.24
CA PRO A 3 -1.51 -24.28 21.43
C PRO A 3 -2.61 -23.23 21.27
N GLY A 4 -3.63 -23.25 22.13
CA GLY A 4 -4.70 -22.27 22.11
C GLY A 4 -4.16 -20.89 22.43
N ALA A 5 -4.48 -19.91 21.58
CA ALA A 5 -4.16 -18.51 21.82
C ALA A 5 -4.72 -18.07 23.18
N ARG A 6 -3.87 -17.47 24.03
CA ARG A 6 -4.29 -16.94 25.34
C ARG A 6 -4.58 -15.45 25.19
N PRO A 7 -5.83 -15.01 25.45
CA PRO A 7 -6.13 -13.58 25.47
C PRO A 7 -5.43 -12.92 26.66
N VAL A 8 -4.68 -11.86 26.41
CA VAL A 8 -4.15 -10.97 27.44
C VAL A 8 -5.00 -9.71 27.41
N ALA A 9 -5.73 -9.42 28.50
CA ALA A 9 -6.53 -8.22 28.62
C ALA A 9 -5.62 -7.05 29.03
N VAL A 10 -5.65 -5.98 28.24
CA VAL A 10 -4.71 -4.86 28.37
C VAL A 10 -5.42 -3.57 28.79
N ASP A 11 -6.72 -3.42 28.49
CA ASP A 11 -7.60 -2.31 28.89
C ASP A 11 -9.10 -2.71 28.66
N PRO A 12 -10.13 -2.12 29.32
CA PRO A 12 -11.53 -2.42 29.02
C PRO A 12 -11.85 -2.11 27.56
N GLY A 13 -12.10 -3.16 26.78
CA GLY A 13 -12.43 -3.05 25.35
C GLY A 13 -11.29 -3.37 24.40
N VAL A 14 -10.10 -3.77 24.89
CA VAL A 14 -9.00 -4.28 24.06
C VAL A 14 -8.73 -5.75 24.37
N VAL A 15 -8.69 -6.57 23.34
CA VAL A 15 -8.28 -7.98 23.41
C VAL A 15 -7.03 -8.17 22.57
N VAL A 16 -5.94 -8.66 23.19
CA VAL A 16 -4.73 -9.08 22.48
C VAL A 16 -4.70 -10.60 22.42
N VAL A 17 -4.49 -11.13 21.22
CA VAL A 17 -4.43 -12.55 20.91
C VAL A 17 -3.10 -12.86 20.23
N GLU A 18 -2.33 -13.77 20.81
CA GLU A 18 -1.11 -14.29 20.19
C GLU A 18 -1.43 -15.52 19.34
N GLN A 19 -1.18 -15.46 18.03
CA GLN A 19 -1.43 -16.57 17.12
C GLN A 19 -0.30 -16.71 16.09
N ALA A 20 0.28 -17.92 16.00
CA ALA A 20 1.32 -18.25 15.01
C ALA A 20 2.53 -17.28 14.98
N GLY A 21 2.89 -16.72 16.13
CA GLY A 21 4.00 -15.74 16.24
C GLY A 21 3.62 -14.31 15.85
N GLN A 22 2.33 -14.03 15.66
CA GLN A 22 1.78 -12.70 15.43
C GLN A 22 0.88 -12.29 16.59
N SER A 23 1.05 -11.06 17.06
CA SER A 23 0.16 -10.41 18.02
C SER A 23 -0.97 -9.72 17.27
N VAL A 24 -2.21 -10.11 17.53
CA VAL A 24 -3.42 -9.48 16.99
C VAL A 24 -4.10 -8.70 18.11
N MET A 25 -4.35 -7.41 17.89
CA MET A 25 -5.04 -6.55 18.84
C MET A 25 -6.38 -6.12 18.26
N ILE A 26 -7.46 -6.40 18.99
CA ILE A 26 -8.83 -6.02 18.63
C ILE A 26 -9.32 -5.03 19.68
N SER A 27 -9.83 -3.88 19.26
CA SER A 27 -10.45 -2.91 20.16
C SER A 27 -11.89 -2.61 19.78
N ASN A 28 -12.71 -2.40 20.80
CA ASN A 28 -14.09 -1.94 20.72
C ASN A 28 -14.20 -0.41 20.83
N ALA A 29 -13.09 0.34 20.80
CA ALA A 29 -13.13 1.80 20.89
C ALA A 29 -13.83 2.42 19.66
N ALA A 30 -14.92 3.14 19.88
CA ALA A 30 -15.60 3.95 18.88
C ALA A 30 -14.96 5.36 18.84
N GLY A 31 -14.27 5.71 17.75
CA GLY A 31 -13.73 7.06 17.52
C GLY A 31 -12.21 7.13 17.29
N GLU A 32 -11.73 8.25 16.74
CA GLU A 32 -10.36 8.53 16.29
C GLU A 32 -9.29 8.18 17.34
N ALA A 33 -8.85 6.93 17.32
CA ALA A 33 -7.85 6.45 18.25
C ALA A 33 -6.42 6.74 17.76
N SER A 34 -6.19 7.86 17.06
CA SER A 34 -4.87 8.17 16.51
C SER A 34 -3.82 8.41 17.61
N ALA A 35 -4.20 9.06 18.72
CA ALA A 35 -3.29 9.32 19.84
C ALA A 35 -3.21 8.15 20.84
N SER A 36 -4.32 7.44 21.10
CA SER A 36 -4.36 6.33 22.07
C SER A 36 -3.76 5.03 21.51
N TRP A 37 -3.86 4.77 20.20
CA TRP A 37 -3.22 3.60 19.59
C TRP A 37 -1.71 3.70 19.63
N GLN A 38 -1.12 4.86 19.31
CA GLN A 38 0.34 5.02 19.34
C GLN A 38 0.92 4.81 20.74
N ALA A 39 0.24 5.30 21.77
CA ALA A 39 0.61 5.08 23.17
C ALA A 39 0.46 3.59 23.58
N MET A 40 -0.67 2.95 23.23
CA MET A 40 -0.88 1.51 23.51
C MET A 40 0.08 0.60 22.75
N ILE A 41 0.37 0.91 21.49
CA ILE A 41 1.36 0.21 20.67
C ILE A 41 2.71 0.37 21.35
N GLY A 42 3.11 1.56 21.84
CA GLY A 42 4.38 1.73 22.55
C GLY A 42 4.52 0.91 23.84
N GLU A 43 3.48 0.89 24.68
CA GLU A 43 3.53 0.23 26.00
C GLU A 43 3.32 -1.28 25.95
N ASN A 44 2.56 -1.78 24.95
CA ASN A 44 2.16 -3.19 24.87
C ASN A 44 2.68 -3.92 23.62
N THR A 45 3.49 -3.28 22.77
CA THR A 45 4.20 -3.96 21.69
C THR A 45 5.33 -4.80 22.28
N PRO A 46 5.33 -6.13 22.04
CA PRO A 46 6.54 -6.95 22.22
C PRO A 46 7.78 -6.26 21.66
N ARG A 47 8.88 -6.25 22.43
CA ARG A 47 10.17 -5.74 21.93
C ARG A 47 10.55 -6.52 20.68
N GLY A 48 10.73 -5.82 19.54
CA GLY A 48 11.10 -6.42 18.26
C GLY A 48 9.99 -6.48 17.20
N LEU A 49 8.80 -5.92 17.44
CA LEU A 49 7.80 -5.71 16.40
C LEU A 49 8.29 -4.67 15.38
N VAL A 50 8.55 -5.14 14.15
CA VAL A 50 9.09 -4.31 13.07
C VAL A 50 7.99 -3.74 12.18
N HIS A 51 6.86 -4.44 12.05
CA HIS A 51 5.78 -4.12 11.12
C HIS A 51 4.39 -4.33 11.74
N LEU A 52 3.49 -3.37 11.54
CA LEU A 52 2.11 -3.39 12.01
C LEU A 52 1.14 -3.01 10.89
N GLY A 53 0.09 -3.79 10.72
CA GLY A 53 -1.03 -3.48 9.84
C GLY A 53 -2.28 -3.12 10.63
N ILE A 54 -2.98 -2.06 10.24
CA ILE A 54 -4.18 -1.57 10.92
C ILE A 54 -5.36 -1.61 9.95
N GLY A 55 -6.41 -2.34 10.32
CA GLY A 55 -7.63 -2.48 9.54
C GLY A 55 -8.62 -1.32 9.74
N LEU A 56 -9.70 -1.30 8.95
CA LEU A 56 -10.75 -0.30 9.13
C LEU A 56 -11.57 -0.58 10.38
N ALA A 57 -12.09 0.47 11.02
CA ALA A 57 -13.10 0.32 12.05
C ALA A 57 -14.40 -0.24 11.44
N ARG A 58 -14.92 -1.33 12.00
CA ARG A 58 -16.10 -2.02 11.49
C ARG A 58 -16.97 -2.54 12.64
N CYS A 59 -18.28 -2.59 12.41
CA CYS A 59 -19.24 -2.87 13.48
C CYS A 59 -19.50 -4.37 13.70
N GLY A 60 -19.59 -4.76 14.97
CA GLY A 60 -19.95 -6.12 15.39
C GLY A 60 -18.88 -7.18 15.08
N LEU A 61 -19.17 -8.44 15.41
CA LEU A 61 -18.22 -9.54 15.26
C LEU A 61 -17.84 -9.81 13.79
N ALA A 62 -18.83 -9.72 12.88
CA ALA A 62 -18.58 -9.83 11.44
C ALA A 62 -17.66 -8.70 10.95
N GLY A 63 -17.86 -7.48 11.46
CA GLY A 63 -16.98 -6.34 11.19
C GLY A 63 -15.58 -6.55 11.74
N ALA A 64 -15.44 -7.06 12.97
CA ALA A 64 -14.14 -7.38 13.56
C ALA A 64 -13.35 -8.37 12.68
N ARG A 65 -14.00 -9.41 12.15
CA ARG A 65 -13.37 -10.36 11.21
C ARG A 65 -12.90 -9.68 9.91
N GLN A 66 -13.69 -8.75 9.38
CA GLN A 66 -13.30 -7.98 8.19
C GLN A 66 -12.14 -7.02 8.48
N SER A 67 -12.14 -6.37 9.65
CA SER A 67 -11.06 -5.48 10.09
C SER A 67 -9.75 -6.24 10.26
N LEU A 68 -9.82 -7.47 10.78
CA LEU A 68 -8.66 -8.36 10.85
C LEU A 68 -8.10 -8.67 9.45
N ALA A 69 -8.94 -8.98 8.47
CA ALA A 69 -8.50 -9.23 7.09
C ALA A 69 -7.88 -7.97 6.44
N ASP A 70 -8.43 -6.78 6.73
CA ASP A 70 -7.85 -5.50 6.32
C ASP A 70 -6.45 -5.32 6.95
N ALA A 71 -6.33 -5.58 8.27
CA ALA A 71 -5.09 -5.45 9.03
C ALA A 71 -4.00 -6.42 8.55
N GLU A 72 -4.36 -7.68 8.27
CA GLU A 72 -3.45 -8.68 7.69
C GLU A 72 -2.93 -8.24 6.31
N SER A 73 -3.80 -7.68 5.48
CA SER A 73 -3.41 -7.16 4.16
C SER A 73 -2.47 -5.96 4.29
N ALA A 74 -2.79 -5.03 5.20
CA ALA A 74 -1.94 -3.89 5.52
C ALA A 74 -0.58 -4.32 6.09
N TYR A 75 -0.55 -5.34 6.95
CA TYR A 75 0.69 -5.89 7.50
C TYR A 75 1.59 -6.45 6.39
N ARG A 76 1.02 -7.19 5.42
CA ARG A 76 1.79 -7.69 4.27
C ARG A 76 2.39 -6.55 3.45
N VAL A 77 1.67 -5.44 3.28
CA VAL A 77 2.20 -4.23 2.63
C VAL A 77 3.28 -3.57 3.49
N ALA A 78 3.12 -3.52 4.82
CA ALA A 78 4.11 -2.99 5.74
C ALA A 78 5.44 -3.74 5.62
N VAL A 79 5.39 -5.07 5.62
CA VAL A 79 6.56 -5.93 5.38
C VAL A 79 7.13 -5.68 3.98
N ALA A 80 6.28 -5.71 2.95
CA ALA A 80 6.73 -5.57 1.57
C ALA A 80 7.42 -4.24 1.30
N LEU A 81 6.98 -3.15 1.95
CA LEU A 81 7.53 -1.80 1.79
C LEU A 81 8.57 -1.42 2.86
N GLY A 82 8.85 -2.31 3.82
CA GLY A 82 9.74 -2.00 4.95
C GLY A 82 9.23 -0.90 5.88
N LYS A 83 7.90 -0.69 5.96
CA LYS A 83 7.27 0.34 6.81
C LYS A 83 6.94 -0.22 8.19
N SER A 84 7.10 0.59 9.23
CA SER A 84 6.74 0.16 10.59
C SER A 84 5.24 0.03 10.81
N VAL A 85 4.44 0.95 10.26
CA VAL A 85 2.98 0.94 10.40
C VAL A 85 2.34 1.24 9.06
N VAL A 86 1.32 0.48 8.71
CA VAL A 86 0.48 0.70 7.53
C VAL A 86 -0.99 0.64 7.93
N TYR A 87 -1.74 1.68 7.56
CA TYR A 87 -3.20 1.71 7.68
C TYR A 87 -3.83 1.24 6.38
N TYR A 88 -4.78 0.31 6.45
CA TYR A 88 -5.49 -0.19 5.28
C TYR A 88 -6.19 0.95 4.51
N GLY A 89 -6.78 1.92 5.23
CA GLY A 89 -7.48 3.06 4.60
C GLY A 89 -6.60 3.89 3.66
N ASP A 90 -5.32 4.05 4.00
CA ASP A 90 -4.37 4.83 3.20
C ASP A 90 -3.68 4.00 2.13
N HIS A 91 -3.64 2.68 2.31
CA HIS A 91 -2.89 1.73 1.49
C HIS A 91 -3.77 0.66 0.81
N TRP A 92 -5.08 0.90 0.71
CA TRP A 92 -6.06 -0.08 0.20
C TRP A 92 -5.67 -0.61 -1.19
N LEU A 93 -5.17 0.25 -2.07
CA LEU A 93 -4.76 -0.14 -3.41
C LEU A 93 -3.54 -1.06 -3.40
N SER A 94 -2.52 -0.74 -2.59
CA SER A 94 -1.36 -1.62 -2.40
C SER A 94 -1.76 -2.97 -1.82
N CYS A 95 -2.73 -2.99 -0.90
CA CYS A 95 -3.27 -4.22 -0.31
C CYS A 95 -3.93 -5.10 -1.37
N LEU A 96 -4.82 -4.53 -2.19
CA LEU A 96 -5.50 -5.26 -3.27
C LEU A 96 -4.51 -5.76 -4.32
N ILE A 97 -3.54 -4.94 -4.72
CA ILE A 97 -2.52 -5.33 -5.70
C ILE A 97 -1.67 -6.49 -5.18
N LEU A 98 -1.20 -6.42 -3.93
CA LEU A 98 -0.38 -7.48 -3.34
C LEU A 98 -1.19 -8.79 -3.17
N GLN A 99 -2.48 -8.68 -2.85
CA GLN A 99 -3.38 -9.82 -2.77
C GLN A 99 -3.62 -10.48 -4.13
N HIS A 100 -3.72 -9.69 -5.19
CA HIS A 100 -4.08 -10.14 -6.55
C HIS A 100 -2.92 -10.11 -7.56
N ARG A 101 -1.68 -10.11 -7.06
CA ARG A 101 -0.48 -9.87 -7.86
C ARG A 101 -0.37 -10.79 -9.07
N ALA A 102 -0.63 -12.09 -8.89
CA ALA A 102 -0.55 -13.07 -9.96
C ALA A 102 -1.58 -12.84 -11.08
N GLN A 103 -2.77 -12.32 -10.76
CA GLN A 103 -3.79 -12.01 -11.77
C GLN A 103 -3.51 -10.69 -12.49
N LEU A 104 -2.91 -9.72 -11.79
CA LEU A 104 -2.62 -8.40 -12.34
C LEU A 104 -1.33 -8.37 -13.17
N GLU A 105 -0.35 -9.23 -12.86
CA GLU A 105 0.98 -9.21 -13.49
C GLU A 105 0.93 -9.18 -15.03
N PRO A 106 0.16 -10.06 -15.72
CA PRO A 106 0.15 -10.05 -17.19
C PRO A 106 -0.43 -8.76 -17.79
N LEU A 107 -1.29 -8.07 -17.04
CA LEU A 107 -1.95 -6.84 -17.48
C LEU A 107 -1.03 -5.63 -17.36
N VAL A 108 -0.18 -5.59 -16.33
CA VAL A 108 0.70 -4.44 -16.05
C VAL A 108 2.16 -4.67 -16.43
N ALA A 109 2.57 -5.90 -16.74
CA ALA A 109 3.93 -6.26 -17.08
C ALA A 109 4.58 -5.36 -18.16
N PRO A 110 3.91 -5.00 -19.27
CA PRO A 110 4.49 -4.09 -20.26
C PRO A 110 4.84 -2.71 -19.68
N ALA A 111 3.91 -2.14 -18.91
CA ALA A 111 4.12 -0.84 -18.25
C ALA A 111 5.21 -0.93 -17.17
N VAL A 112 5.16 -1.94 -16.29
CA VAL A 112 6.17 -2.18 -15.24
C VAL A 112 7.56 -2.34 -15.85
N LYS A 113 7.68 -3.09 -16.97
CA LYS A 113 8.96 -3.26 -17.67
C LYS A 113 9.50 -1.92 -18.17
N VAL A 114 8.67 -1.10 -18.83
CA VAL A 114 9.09 0.23 -19.32
C VAL A 114 9.56 1.11 -18.17
N LEU A 115 8.78 1.17 -17.09
CA LEU A 115 9.08 2.05 -15.94
C LEU A 115 10.32 1.60 -15.15
N ARG A 116 10.54 0.28 -15.03
CA ARG A 116 11.74 -0.26 -14.37
C ARG A 116 13.02 0.11 -15.10
N HIS A 117 13.00 0.17 -16.43
CA HIS A 117 14.18 0.49 -17.24
C HIS A 117 14.35 1.99 -17.53
N ASP A 118 13.36 2.81 -17.17
CA ASP A 118 13.37 4.25 -17.44
C ASP A 118 12.89 5.03 -16.20
N PRO A 119 13.78 5.26 -15.22
CA PRO A 119 13.43 5.96 -13.98
C PRO A 119 12.97 7.41 -14.20
N GLU A 120 13.39 8.05 -15.29
CA GLU A 120 12.94 9.40 -15.63
C GLU A 120 11.50 9.39 -16.13
N LEU A 121 11.12 8.40 -16.94
CA LEU A 121 9.74 8.20 -17.36
C LEU A 121 8.84 7.81 -16.19
N CYS A 122 9.34 6.97 -15.26
CA CYS A 122 8.67 6.66 -14.00
C CYS A 122 8.35 7.92 -13.20
N ARG A 123 9.35 8.76 -12.91
CA ARG A 123 9.15 10.06 -12.24
C ARG A 123 8.18 10.97 -12.99
N THR A 124 8.20 10.91 -14.32
CA THR A 124 7.29 11.72 -15.14
C THR A 124 5.84 11.28 -14.97
N LEU A 125 5.55 9.98 -14.94
CA LEU A 125 4.19 9.46 -14.71
C LEU A 125 3.72 9.68 -13.28
N GLU A 126 4.58 9.51 -12.27
CA GLU A 126 4.24 9.82 -10.88
C GLU A 126 3.84 11.29 -10.72
N ALA A 127 4.64 12.22 -11.25
CA ALA A 127 4.32 13.65 -11.21
C ALA A 127 3.07 14.00 -12.05
N PHE A 128 2.87 13.30 -13.17
CA PHE A 128 1.69 13.50 -14.02
C PHE A 128 0.39 13.10 -13.31
N LEU A 129 0.39 11.95 -12.63
CA LEU A 129 -0.76 11.51 -11.85
C LEU A 129 -0.99 12.39 -10.61
N ALA A 130 0.08 12.79 -9.91
CA ALA A 130 -0.02 13.72 -8.78
C ALA A 130 -0.53 15.12 -9.18
N ALA A 131 -0.42 15.48 -10.46
CA ALA A 131 -0.90 16.73 -11.02
C ALA A 131 -2.26 16.59 -11.74
N ASP A 132 -3.01 15.51 -11.47
CA ASP A 132 -4.32 15.22 -12.09
C ASP A 132 -4.28 15.26 -13.63
N GLY A 133 -3.16 14.82 -14.21
CA GLY A 133 -2.95 14.81 -15.66
C GLY A 133 -2.63 16.18 -16.28
N ASN A 134 -2.32 17.21 -15.48
CA ASN A 134 -1.98 18.53 -15.97
C ASN A 134 -0.51 18.63 -16.40
N LEU A 135 -0.27 18.78 -17.71
CA LEU A 135 1.10 18.87 -18.28
C LEU A 135 1.90 20.06 -17.76
N THR A 136 1.24 21.20 -17.51
CA THR A 136 1.92 22.42 -17.04
C THR A 136 2.36 22.27 -15.59
N ALA A 137 1.48 21.76 -14.73
CA ALA A 137 1.80 21.47 -13.33
C ALA A 137 2.87 20.37 -13.23
N THR A 138 2.77 19.33 -14.06
CA THR A 138 3.79 18.26 -14.15
C THR A 138 5.16 18.83 -14.55
N GLY A 139 5.20 19.67 -15.60
CA GLY A 139 6.43 20.30 -16.07
C GLY A 139 7.06 21.18 -15.00
N LYS A 140 6.24 21.97 -14.29
CA LYS A 140 6.68 22.78 -13.14
C LYS A 140 7.27 21.91 -12.03
N ALA A 141 6.63 20.81 -11.67
CA ALA A 141 7.10 19.89 -10.62
C ALA A 141 8.43 19.21 -10.99
N LEU A 142 8.65 18.96 -12.28
CA LEU A 142 9.84 18.29 -12.80
C LEU A 142 10.93 19.26 -13.32
N PHE A 143 10.70 20.57 -13.26
CA PHE A 143 11.57 21.60 -13.83
C PHE A 143 11.84 21.41 -15.33
N VAL A 144 10.83 21.02 -16.11
CA VAL A 144 10.89 20.86 -17.56
C VAL A 144 9.73 21.57 -18.25
N HIS A 145 9.88 21.85 -19.55
CA HIS A 145 8.80 22.43 -20.34
C HIS A 145 7.62 21.43 -20.48
N PRO A 146 6.34 21.88 -20.51
CA PRO A 146 5.18 20.99 -20.68
C PRO A 146 5.24 20.11 -21.93
N ASN A 147 5.84 20.61 -23.03
CA ASN A 147 6.09 19.82 -24.24
C ASN A 147 6.98 18.60 -23.99
N THR A 148 7.98 18.73 -23.11
CA THR A 148 8.87 17.61 -22.74
C THR A 148 8.08 16.54 -21.99
N VAL A 149 7.17 16.94 -21.10
CA VAL A 149 6.25 16.00 -20.45
C VAL A 149 5.40 15.28 -21.49
N GLY A 150 4.74 16.02 -22.38
CA GLY A 150 3.91 15.44 -23.44
C GLY A 150 4.67 14.49 -24.36
N TYR A 151 5.93 14.80 -24.67
CA TYR A 151 6.82 13.91 -25.41
C TYR A 151 7.09 12.61 -24.65
N ARG A 152 7.45 12.69 -23.36
CA ARG A 152 7.68 11.51 -22.52
C ARG A 152 6.44 10.62 -22.40
N LEU A 153 5.25 11.22 -22.24
CA LEU A 153 3.99 10.46 -22.23
C LEU A 153 3.74 9.72 -23.55
N LYS A 154 4.02 10.36 -24.69
CA LYS A 154 3.94 9.69 -26.01
C LYS A 154 4.94 8.53 -26.13
N GLN A 155 6.16 8.71 -25.64
CA GLN A 155 7.17 7.65 -25.61
C GLN A 155 6.73 6.46 -24.75
N PHE A 156 6.13 6.72 -23.58
CA PHE A 156 5.52 5.67 -22.78
C PHE A 156 4.42 4.93 -23.56
N ALA A 157 3.49 5.65 -24.18
CA ALA A 157 2.39 5.05 -24.94
C ALA A 157 2.89 4.11 -26.05
N GLN A 158 3.91 4.53 -26.79
CA GLN A 158 4.52 3.74 -27.86
C GLN A 158 5.21 2.47 -27.35
N ARG A 159 5.86 2.54 -26.18
CA ARG A 159 6.65 1.42 -25.62
C ARG A 159 5.83 0.45 -24.79
N ALA A 160 4.85 0.95 -24.03
CA ALA A 160 4.02 0.17 -23.13
C ALA A 160 2.68 -0.24 -23.75
N GLY A 161 2.25 0.39 -24.85
CA GLY A 161 0.94 0.15 -25.45
C GLY A 161 -0.23 0.73 -24.64
N VAL A 162 0.04 1.71 -23.76
CA VAL A 162 -0.92 2.28 -22.81
C VAL A 162 -1.00 3.79 -23.00
N GLU A 163 -2.18 4.32 -23.33
CA GLU A 163 -2.41 5.77 -23.48
C GLU A 163 -2.54 6.46 -22.11
N PRO A 164 -1.57 7.29 -21.67
CA PRO A 164 -1.52 7.83 -20.31
C PRO A 164 -2.65 8.80 -19.97
N ARG A 165 -3.30 9.37 -20.98
CA ARG A 165 -4.37 10.36 -20.80
C ARG A 165 -5.76 9.75 -20.90
N SER A 166 -5.87 8.45 -21.19
CA SER A 166 -7.14 7.74 -21.15
C SER A 166 -7.46 7.31 -19.72
N THR A 167 -8.74 7.29 -19.33
CA THR A 167 -9.16 6.86 -17.99
C THR A 167 -8.64 5.44 -17.66
N SER A 168 -8.75 4.51 -18.61
CA SER A 168 -8.24 3.15 -18.45
C SER A 168 -6.72 3.11 -18.31
N GLY A 169 -6.01 3.93 -19.09
CA GLY A 169 -4.55 4.04 -19.02
C GLY A 169 -4.06 4.62 -17.70
N VAL A 170 -4.74 5.64 -17.17
CA VAL A 170 -4.46 6.20 -15.84
C VAL A 170 -4.56 5.11 -14.77
N GLY A 171 -5.65 4.34 -14.76
CA GLY A 171 -5.83 3.24 -13.81
C GLY A 171 -4.74 2.17 -13.92
N LEU A 172 -4.39 1.77 -15.14
CA LEU A 172 -3.33 0.79 -15.38
C LEU A 172 -1.96 1.31 -14.92
N ILE A 173 -1.63 2.57 -15.22
CA ILE A 173 -0.36 3.20 -14.80
C ILE A 173 -0.28 3.26 -13.27
N GLN A 174 -1.37 3.63 -12.59
CA GLN A 174 -1.41 3.64 -11.12
C GLN A 174 -1.09 2.25 -10.55
N VAL A 175 -1.70 1.19 -11.09
CA VAL A 175 -1.43 -0.20 -10.66
C VAL A 175 0.01 -0.61 -10.97
N ALA A 176 0.54 -0.21 -12.13
CA ALA A 176 1.91 -0.51 -12.54
C ALA A 176 2.95 0.15 -11.62
N LEU A 177 2.76 1.43 -11.26
CA LEU A 177 3.63 2.16 -10.34
C LEU A 177 3.63 1.53 -8.94
N VAL A 178 2.45 1.20 -8.40
CA VAL A 178 2.35 0.55 -7.08
C VAL A 178 2.95 -0.86 -7.11
N SER A 179 2.75 -1.62 -8.19
CA SER A 179 3.40 -2.92 -8.38
C SER A 179 4.93 -2.80 -8.37
N LEU A 180 5.48 -1.79 -9.06
CA LEU A 180 6.92 -1.54 -9.10
C LEU A 180 7.48 -1.20 -7.72
N GLN A 181 6.77 -0.41 -6.92
CA GLN A 181 7.17 -0.06 -5.55
C GLN A 181 7.19 -1.30 -4.63
N LEU A 182 6.17 -2.16 -4.72
CA LEU A 182 6.09 -3.41 -3.96
C LEU A 182 7.21 -4.40 -4.36
N ASP A 183 7.60 -4.43 -5.63
CA ASP A 183 8.69 -5.26 -6.12
C ASP A 183 10.06 -4.80 -5.61
N ALA A 184 10.32 -3.49 -5.65
CA ALA A 184 11.61 -2.91 -5.27
C ALA A 184 11.97 -3.20 -3.80
N ALA A 185 10.98 -3.12 -2.92
CA ALA A 185 11.20 -3.34 -1.49
C ALA A 185 11.27 -4.84 -1.11
N SER A 186 10.73 -5.73 -1.94
CA SER A 186 10.92 -7.19 -1.81
C SER A 186 12.34 -7.65 -2.21
N GLY A 187 12.99 -6.95 -3.14
CA GLY A 187 14.32 -7.31 -3.66
C GLY A 187 15.51 -6.92 -2.77
N THR A 188 15.26 -6.21 -1.66
CA THR A 188 16.31 -5.75 -0.72
C THR A 188 16.55 -6.76 0.43
N GLN A 189 15.85 -7.90 0.43
CA GLN A 189 15.91 -8.92 1.48
C GLN A 189 16.57 -10.25 1.04
N SER A 190 17.36 -10.25 -0.05
CA SER A 190 18.12 -11.43 -0.51
C SER A 190 19.62 -11.16 -0.55
#